data_AF-A0A2T5LHT3-F1
#
_entry.id   AF-A0A2T5LHT3-F1
#
_cell.length_a   1.000
_cell.length_b   1.000
_cell.length_c   1.000
_cell.angle_alpha   90.00
_cell.angle_beta   90.00
_cell.angle_gamma   90.00
#
_symmetry.space_group_name_H-M   'P 1'
#
loop_
_entity.id
_entity.type
_entity.pdbx_description
1 polymer ?
#
loop_
_entity_poly.entity_id
_entity_poly.type
_entity_poly.pdbx_seq_one_letter_code
_entity_poly.pdbx_strand_id
1 'polypeptide(L)'
;MSATLGAMLRVTERCAKADCMRDLELLADQQGPCAQQDLRQVLEFFDTAKTQFTTRILAGAEIKPVQLGAGQNATIALILQTFRWTPGYDIRNPTHPYNAAWKTFAAWCEENELIPELRKYHDAKGKEHWFELFIRSAGLNG
;
A
#
# COMPACT_ATOMS: atom_id res chain seq x y z
N MET A 1 4.13 29.65 -20.17
CA MET A 1 4.14 28.20 -19.89
C MET A 1 2.97 27.90 -18.97
N SER A 2 1.87 27.37 -19.52
CA SER A 2 0.61 27.18 -18.79
C SER A 2 0.64 25.84 -18.07
N ALA A 3 0.57 25.85 -16.73
CA ALA A 3 0.34 24.65 -15.95
C ALA A 3 -1.07 24.14 -16.29
N THR A 4 -1.17 22.96 -16.90
CA THR A 4 -2.47 22.35 -17.23
C THR A 4 -3.25 22.10 -15.94
N LEU A 5 -4.59 22.20 -15.99
CA LEU A 5 -5.46 21.89 -14.85
C LEU A 5 -5.15 20.51 -14.24
N GLY A 6 -4.78 19.53 -15.07
CA GLY A 6 -4.32 18.21 -14.61
C GLY A 6 -2.97 18.20 -13.88
N ALA A 7 -2.07 19.16 -14.13
CA ALA A 7 -0.87 19.33 -13.32
C ALA A 7 -1.19 19.99 -11.97
N MET A 8 -2.13 20.95 -11.94
CA MET A 8 -2.58 21.57 -10.69
C MET A 8 -3.34 20.58 -9.80
N LEU A 9 -4.23 19.77 -10.36
CA LEU A 9 -4.95 18.72 -9.63
C LEU A 9 -3.98 17.68 -9.05
N ARG A 10 -2.96 17.27 -9.82
CA ARG A 10 -1.90 16.38 -9.34
C ARG A 10 -1.06 17.01 -8.23
N VAL A 11 -0.79 18.32 -8.30
CA VAL A 11 -0.08 19.05 -7.24
C VAL A 11 -0.94 19.17 -5.98
N THR A 12 -2.22 19.51 -6.10
CA THR A 12 -3.11 19.61 -4.93
C THR A 12 -3.36 18.26 -4.26
N GLU A 13 -3.49 17.19 -5.04
CA GLU A 13 -3.58 15.83 -4.49
C GLU A 13 -2.26 15.39 -3.86
N ARG A 14 -1.10 15.69 -4.46
CA ARG A 14 0.22 15.42 -3.86
C ARG A 14 0.44 16.19 -2.56
N CYS A 15 0.00 17.45 -2.47
CA CYS A 15 0.03 18.22 -1.23
C CYS A 15 -0.87 17.59 -0.16
N ALA A 16 -2.12 17.24 -0.49
CA ALA A 16 -3.01 16.55 0.45
C ALA A 16 -2.46 15.18 0.90
N LYS A 17 -1.75 14.45 0.01
CA LYS A 17 -1.06 13.19 0.31
C LYS A 17 0.12 13.39 1.27
N ALA A 18 0.96 14.40 1.01
CA ALA A 18 2.09 14.75 1.87
C ALA A 18 1.62 15.19 3.27
N ASP A 19 0.50 15.91 3.34
CA ASP A 19 -0.11 16.33 4.60
C ASP A 19 -0.67 15.12 5.37
N CYS A 20 -1.35 14.18 4.70
CA CYS A 20 -1.82 12.93 5.32
C CYS A 20 -0.67 12.06 5.89
N MET A 21 0.48 11.98 5.21
CA MET A 21 1.64 11.24 5.72
C MET A 21 2.29 11.95 6.90
N ARG A 22 2.44 13.28 6.82
CA ARG A 22 2.98 14.09 7.92
C ARG A 22 2.12 13.97 9.18
N ASP A 23 0.80 13.97 9.03
CA ASP A 23 -0.13 13.77 10.14
C ASP A 23 0.00 12.38 10.76
N LEU A 24 0.19 11.34 9.94
CA LEU A 24 0.43 9.97 10.43
C LEU A 24 1.77 9.85 11.19
N GLU A 25 2.82 10.47 10.68
CA GLU A 25 4.13 10.51 11.34
C GLU A 25 4.06 11.24 12.68
N LEU A 26 3.36 12.39 12.74
CA LEU A 26 3.13 13.14 13.97
C LEU A 26 2.31 12.33 14.98
N LEU A 27 1.26 11.64 14.54
CA LEU A 27 0.46 10.76 15.40
C LEU A 27 1.31 9.62 15.97
N ALA A 28 2.16 8.99 15.14
CA ALA A 28 3.05 7.93 15.58
C ALA A 28 4.07 8.44 16.61
N ASP A 29 4.63 9.63 16.42
CA ASP A 29 5.50 10.30 17.40
C ASP A 29 4.79 10.55 18.74
N GLN A 30 3.57 11.06 18.71
CA GLN A 30 2.76 11.29 19.92
C GLN A 30 2.41 10.00 20.68
N GLN A 31 2.28 8.87 19.99
CA GLN A 31 2.00 7.56 20.59
C GLN A 31 3.26 6.84 21.10
N GLY A 32 4.44 7.35 20.77
CA GLY A 32 5.72 6.88 21.30
C GLY A 32 6.47 5.88 20.43
N PRO A 33 7.61 5.36 20.92
CA PRO A 33 8.60 4.66 20.09
C PRO A 33 8.08 3.42 19.36
N CYS A 34 7.17 2.66 19.97
CA CYS A 34 6.58 1.48 19.35
C CYS A 34 5.74 1.84 18.12
N ALA A 35 4.90 2.89 18.21
CA ALA A 35 4.08 3.33 17.09
C ALA A 35 4.93 3.86 15.93
N GLN A 36 6.03 4.55 16.23
CA GLN A 36 7.01 4.99 15.22
C GLN A 36 7.69 3.80 14.53
N GLN A 37 8.08 2.78 15.30
CA GLN A 37 8.69 1.57 14.76
C GLN A 37 7.70 0.79 13.89
N ASP A 38 6.44 0.70 14.30
CA ASP A 38 5.38 0.05 13.52
C ASP A 38 5.14 0.78 12.21
N LEU A 39 5.04 2.12 12.24
CA LEU A 39 4.91 2.93 11.03
C LEU A 39 6.11 2.72 10.10
N ARG A 40 7.33 2.73 10.62
CA ARG A 40 8.54 2.50 9.83
C ARG A 40 8.49 1.15 9.12
N GLN A 41 8.12 0.08 9.82
CA GLN A 41 8.01 -1.26 9.24
C GLN A 41 6.95 -1.32 8.12
N VAL A 42 5.83 -0.63 8.27
CA VAL A 42 4.80 -0.54 7.23
C VAL A 42 5.31 0.20 5.99
N LEU A 43 6.06 1.30 6.18
CA LEU A 43 6.66 2.04 5.06
C LEU A 43 7.73 1.22 4.34
N GLU A 44 8.63 0.57 5.08
CA GLU A 44 9.67 -0.32 4.55
C GLU A 44 9.07 -1.51 3.78
N PHE A 45 7.93 -2.05 4.24
CA PHE A 45 7.18 -3.07 3.51
C PHE A 45 6.73 -2.58 2.14
N PHE A 46 6.13 -1.39 2.06
CA PHE A 46 5.71 -0.83 0.77
C PHE A 46 6.89 -0.50 -0.14
N ASP A 47 8.00 0.02 0.38
CA ASP A 47 9.19 0.30 -0.41
C ASP A 47 9.87 -0.97 -0.94
N THR A 48 9.86 -2.03 -0.14
CA THR A 48 10.30 -3.36 -0.57
C THR A 48 9.40 -3.89 -1.68
N ALA A 49 8.08 -3.76 -1.55
CA ALA A 49 7.13 -4.17 -2.58
C ALA A 49 7.35 -3.39 -3.89
N LYS A 50 7.48 -2.05 -3.82
CA LYS A 50 7.82 -1.21 -4.98
C LYS A 50 9.10 -1.67 -5.67
N THR A 51 10.14 -1.98 -4.89
CA THR A 51 11.43 -2.47 -5.40
C THR A 51 11.26 -3.79 -6.14
N GLN A 52 10.60 -4.78 -5.52
CA GLN A 52 10.35 -6.09 -6.14
C GLN A 52 9.57 -5.97 -7.45
N PHE A 53 8.51 -5.17 -7.45
CA PHE A 53 7.70 -4.89 -8.63
C PHE A 53 8.50 -4.20 -9.73
N THR A 54 9.24 -3.15 -9.39
CA THR A 54 10.08 -2.40 -10.34
C THR A 54 11.13 -3.30 -10.98
N THR A 55 11.82 -4.13 -10.19
CA THR A 55 12.80 -5.09 -10.71
C THR A 55 12.18 -6.05 -11.71
N ARG A 56 10.97 -6.56 -11.45
CA ARG A 56 10.26 -7.47 -12.37
C ARG A 56 9.83 -6.77 -13.65
N ILE A 57 9.28 -5.56 -13.55
CA ILE A 57 8.89 -4.73 -14.69
C ILE A 57 10.09 -4.46 -15.60
N LEU A 58 11.20 -3.99 -15.03
CA LEU A 58 12.42 -3.68 -15.79
C LEU A 58 13.03 -4.93 -16.45
N ALA A 59 12.87 -6.10 -15.83
CA ALA A 59 13.32 -7.37 -16.39
C ALA A 59 12.36 -7.95 -17.46
N GLY A 60 11.21 -7.31 -17.72
CA GLY A 60 10.16 -7.88 -18.57
C GLY A 60 9.61 -9.21 -18.06
N ALA A 61 9.72 -9.45 -16.75
CA ALA A 61 9.35 -10.71 -16.13
C ALA A 61 7.95 -10.65 -15.53
N GLU A 62 7.36 -11.83 -15.30
CA GLU A 62 6.11 -11.95 -14.55
C GLU A 62 6.22 -11.27 -13.18
N ILE A 63 5.26 -10.40 -12.89
CA ILE A 63 5.13 -9.71 -11.60
C ILE A 63 4.50 -10.68 -10.60
N LYS A 64 5.28 -11.04 -9.57
CA LYS A 64 4.81 -11.90 -8.49
C LYS A 64 4.13 -11.07 -7.40
N PRO A 65 3.02 -11.53 -6.80
CA PRO A 65 2.42 -10.84 -5.67
C PRO A 65 3.34 -10.82 -4.45
N VAL A 66 3.15 -9.79 -3.62
CA VAL A 66 3.71 -9.74 -2.28
C VAL A 66 2.65 -10.22 -1.29
N GLN A 67 2.91 -11.35 -0.64
CA GLN A 67 1.98 -11.98 0.29
C GLN A 67 2.05 -11.36 1.70
N LEU A 68 0.90 -11.15 2.31
CA LEU A 68 0.71 -10.64 3.67
C LEU A 68 -0.12 -11.67 4.47
N GLY A 69 0.53 -12.37 5.40
CA GLY A 69 -0.08 -13.48 6.15
C GLY A 69 0.42 -14.85 5.68
N ALA A 70 -0.14 -15.93 6.27
CA ALA A 70 0.27 -17.32 6.04
C ALA A 70 1.80 -17.53 6.09
N GLY A 71 2.43 -17.02 7.16
CA GLY A 71 3.88 -17.14 7.39
C GLY A 71 4.75 -16.11 6.67
N GLN A 72 4.20 -15.34 5.72
CA GLN A 72 4.91 -14.26 5.01
C GLN A 72 4.53 -12.89 5.57
N ASN A 73 5.51 -12.00 5.72
CA ASN A 73 5.32 -10.64 6.25
C ASN A 73 4.46 -10.61 7.53
N ALA A 74 4.65 -11.60 8.43
CA ALA A 74 3.77 -11.83 9.58
C ALA A 74 3.69 -10.63 10.54
N THR A 75 4.81 -9.95 10.78
CA THR A 75 4.86 -8.73 11.59
C THR A 75 4.02 -7.62 10.98
N ILE A 76 4.11 -7.41 9.66
CA ILE A 76 3.31 -6.42 8.95
C ILE A 76 1.83 -6.80 9.00
N ALA A 77 1.51 -8.08 8.84
CA ALA A 77 0.13 -8.58 8.93
C ALA A 77 -0.49 -8.33 10.32
N LEU A 78 0.33 -8.39 11.38
CA LEU A 78 -0.05 -8.08 12.75
C LEU A 78 -0.21 -6.56 12.98
N ILE A 79 0.76 -5.75 12.55
CA ILE A 79 0.71 -4.28 12.64
C ILE A 79 -0.53 -3.74 11.93
N LEU A 80 -0.80 -4.24 10.72
CA LEU A 80 -1.97 -3.86 9.93
C LEU A 80 -3.27 -4.52 10.40
N GLN A 81 -3.21 -5.40 11.41
CA GLN A 81 -4.34 -6.13 11.97
C GLN A 81 -5.21 -6.80 10.91
N THR A 82 -4.57 -7.47 9.94
CA THR A 82 -5.24 -8.10 8.78
C THR A 82 -6.36 -9.07 9.15
N PHE A 83 -6.25 -9.73 10.30
CA PHE A 83 -7.27 -10.61 10.86
C PHE A 83 -8.58 -9.89 11.23
N ARG A 84 -8.58 -8.56 11.32
CA ARG A 84 -9.76 -7.72 11.56
C ARG A 84 -10.35 -7.13 10.27
N TRP A 85 -9.73 -7.36 9.12
CA TRP A 85 -10.23 -6.82 7.86
C TRP A 85 -11.53 -7.52 7.45
N THR A 86 -12.48 -6.72 7.00
CA THR A 86 -13.83 -7.14 6.59
C THR A 86 -14.16 -6.55 5.22
N PRO A 87 -15.20 -7.05 4.52
CA PRO A 87 -15.67 -6.39 3.31
C PRO A 87 -15.96 -4.90 3.57
N GLY A 88 -15.22 -4.01 2.90
CA GLY A 88 -15.35 -2.56 3.09
C GLY A 88 -14.41 -1.95 4.13
N TYR A 89 -13.67 -2.75 4.91
CA TYR A 89 -12.66 -2.27 5.84
C TYR A 89 -11.36 -3.07 5.73
N ASP A 90 -10.37 -2.44 5.10
CA ASP A 90 -8.97 -2.86 5.06
C ASP A 90 -8.09 -1.60 4.98
N ILE A 91 -6.79 -1.76 4.71
CA ILE A 91 -5.84 -0.63 4.63
C ILE A 91 -6.25 0.46 3.63
N ARG A 92 -7.06 0.15 2.61
CA ARG A 92 -7.57 1.11 1.62
C ARG A 92 -8.65 2.02 2.19
N ASN A 93 -9.30 1.64 3.29
CA ASN A 93 -10.34 2.43 3.93
C ASN A 93 -9.72 3.72 4.51
N PRO A 94 -10.28 4.91 4.24
CA PRO A 94 -9.78 6.19 4.78
C PRO A 94 -9.69 6.26 6.31
N THR A 95 -10.44 5.42 7.01
CA THR A 95 -10.45 5.37 8.49
C THR A 95 -9.45 4.37 9.07
N HIS A 96 -8.73 3.61 8.22
CA HIS A 96 -7.69 2.72 8.68
C HIS A 96 -6.46 3.52 9.16
N PRO A 97 -5.84 3.18 10.31
CA PRO A 97 -4.73 3.97 10.87
C PRO A 97 -3.55 4.16 9.92
N TYR A 98 -3.26 3.14 9.10
CA TYR A 98 -2.18 3.16 8.11
C TYR A 98 -2.64 3.52 6.68
N ASN A 99 -3.83 4.11 6.50
CA ASN A 99 -4.32 4.45 5.15
C ASN A 99 -3.42 5.43 4.40
N ALA A 100 -2.77 6.35 5.11
CA ALA A 100 -1.84 7.29 4.47
C ALA A 100 -0.67 6.57 3.80
N ALA A 101 -0.14 5.50 4.42
CA ALA A 101 0.91 4.67 3.82
C ALA A 101 0.41 3.99 2.53
N TRP A 102 -0.82 3.46 2.54
CA TRP A 102 -1.45 2.93 1.33
C TRP A 102 -1.62 3.99 0.24
N LYS A 103 -2.11 5.19 0.57
CA LYS A 103 -2.27 6.29 -0.40
C LYS A 103 -0.97 6.67 -1.07
N THR A 104 0.13 6.68 -0.32
CA THR A 104 1.48 6.94 -0.86
C THR A 104 1.91 5.84 -1.83
N PHE A 105 1.67 4.57 -1.49
CA PHE A 105 1.92 3.45 -2.40
C PHE A 105 1.04 3.51 -3.66
N ALA A 106 -0.25 3.81 -3.52
CA ALA A 106 -1.18 3.92 -4.64
C ALA A 106 -0.84 5.09 -5.56
N ALA A 107 -0.39 6.22 -5.01
CA ALA A 107 0.10 7.36 -5.79
C ALA A 107 1.35 7.00 -6.58
N TRP A 108 2.29 6.27 -5.99
CA TRP A 108 3.44 5.75 -6.73
C TRP A 108 2.99 4.84 -7.89
N CYS A 109 2.00 3.98 -7.69
CA CYS A 109 1.47 3.15 -8.78
C CYS A 109 0.89 4.01 -9.91
N GLU A 110 0.04 4.98 -9.57
CA GLU A 110 -0.59 5.90 -10.52
C GLU A 110 0.45 6.66 -11.36
N GLU A 111 1.50 7.16 -10.73
CA GLU A 111 2.60 7.88 -11.39
C GLU A 111 3.39 7.02 -12.39
N ASN A 112 3.30 5.70 -12.27
CA ASN A 112 4.05 4.73 -13.06
C ASN A 112 3.19 3.90 -14.02
N GLU A 113 1.93 4.28 -14.28
CA GLU A 113 1.14 3.52 -15.27
C GLU A 113 0.45 2.30 -14.62
N LEU A 114 0.40 2.20 -13.29
CA LEU A 114 0.07 0.98 -12.54
C LEU A 114 -1.19 1.12 -11.69
N ILE A 115 -1.90 0.02 -11.50
CA ILE A 115 -3.05 -0.09 -10.61
C ILE A 115 -2.71 -1.07 -9.49
N PRO A 116 -2.73 -0.65 -8.21
CA PRO A 116 -2.51 -1.55 -7.10
C PRO A 116 -3.77 -2.37 -6.82
N GLU A 117 -3.59 -3.66 -6.52
CA GLU A 117 -4.68 -4.54 -6.13
C GLU A 117 -4.35 -5.28 -4.85
N LEU A 118 -5.37 -5.44 -4.00
CA LEU A 118 -5.29 -6.21 -2.77
C LEU A 118 -6.40 -7.24 -2.77
N ARG A 119 -6.01 -8.52 -2.82
CA ARG A 119 -6.92 -9.66 -2.93
C ARG A 119 -6.81 -10.52 -1.68
N LYS A 120 -7.96 -11.00 -1.19
CA LYS A 120 -8.05 -11.90 -0.04
C LYS A 120 -8.12 -13.34 -0.53
N TYR A 121 -7.33 -14.20 0.07
CA TYR A 121 -7.33 -15.64 -0.17
C TYR A 121 -7.58 -16.40 1.13
N HIS A 122 -7.93 -17.67 0.97
CA HIS A 122 -8.11 -18.61 2.06
C HIS A 122 -7.63 -19.99 1.63
N ASP A 123 -7.21 -20.79 2.61
CA ASP A 123 -6.93 -22.20 2.37
C ASP A 123 -8.23 -22.96 2.05
N ALA A 124 -8.13 -24.17 1.49
CA ALA A 124 -9.31 -24.97 1.11
C ALA A 124 -10.27 -25.28 2.27
N LYS A 125 -9.81 -25.10 3.52
CA LYS A 125 -10.60 -25.32 4.74
C LYS A 125 -11.12 -24.02 5.37
N GLY A 126 -10.78 -22.86 4.81
CA GLY A 126 -11.15 -21.53 5.32
C GLY A 126 -10.54 -21.17 6.69
N LYS A 127 -9.54 -21.93 7.16
CA LYS A 127 -8.89 -21.75 8.46
C LYS A 127 -7.82 -20.66 8.41
N GLU A 128 -7.05 -20.63 7.33
CA GLU A 128 -6.04 -19.61 7.11
C GLU A 128 -6.53 -18.65 6.04
N HIS A 129 -6.24 -17.37 6.22
CA HIS A 129 -6.44 -16.36 5.20
C HIS A 129 -5.19 -15.50 5.10
N TRP A 130 -4.89 -15.08 3.87
CA TRP A 130 -3.82 -14.16 3.57
C TRP A 130 -4.30 -13.14 2.55
N PHE A 131 -3.53 -12.09 2.40
CA PHE A 131 -3.75 -11.08 1.38
C PHE A 131 -2.57 -11.06 0.44
N GLU A 132 -2.84 -10.79 -0.83
CA GLU A 132 -1.79 -10.60 -1.82
C GLU A 132 -1.90 -9.20 -2.38
N LEU A 133 -0.79 -8.48 -2.29
CA LEU A 133 -0.58 -7.19 -2.93
C LEU A 133 -0.04 -7.43 -4.33
N PHE A 134 -0.75 -6.90 -5.32
CA PHE A 134 -0.40 -6.94 -6.73
C PHE A 134 -0.31 -5.53 -7.30
N ILE A 135 0.31 -5.44 -8.47
CA ILE A 135 0.14 -4.33 -9.39
C ILE A 135 -0.22 -4.87 -10.77
N ARG A 136 -1.02 -4.13 -11.53
CA ARG A 136 -1.27 -4.38 -12.95
C ARG A 136 -0.99 -3.13 -13.76
N SER A 137 -0.64 -3.29 -15.03
CA SER A 137 -0.58 -2.15 -15.95
C SER A 137 -1.98 -1.57 -16.18
N ALA A 138 -2.10 -0.25 -16.18
CA ALA A 138 -3.33 0.46 -16.50
C ALA A 138 -3.73 0.33 -17.98
N GLY A 139 -2.84 -0.17 -18.85
CA GLY A 139 -3.00 -0.22 -20.30
C GLY A 139 -3.50 -1.53 -20.90
N LEU A 140 -3.88 -2.54 -20.11
CA LEU A 140 -4.41 -3.81 -20.63
C LEU A 140 -5.80 -4.09 -20.05
N ASN A 141 -6.80 -3.40 -20.60
CA ASN A 141 -8.13 -4.00 -20.72
C ASN A 141 -8.04 -4.99 -21.88
N GLY A 142 -7.83 -6.27 -21.56
CA GLY A 142 -8.19 -7.36 -22.45
C GLY A 142 -9.70 -7.50 -22.50
#